data_AF-A0A533SRL3-F1
#
_entry.id   AF-A0A533SRL3-F1
#
_cell.length_a   1.000
_cell.length_b   1.000
_cell.length_c   1.000
_cell.angle_alpha   90.00
_cell.angle_beta   90.00
_cell.angle_gamma   90.00
#
_symmetry.space_group_name_H-M   'P 1'
#
loop_
_entity.id
_entity.type
_entity.pdbx_description
1 polymer ?
#
loop_
_entity_poly.entity_id
_entity_poly.type
_entity_poly.pdbx_seq_one_letter_code
_entity_poly.pdbx_strand_id
1 'polypeptide(L)'
;EIPICPGCSRHIEADWVAGPHCHTRLKKRCQQCGRLMDLAWNLCPYCATPAPGVRRENITMDEALQSLPSDAMAGEPAETVAAVEDDLKVDAESNDIDESPAESTEQ
;
A
#
# COMPACT_ATOMS: atom_id res chain seq x y z
N GLU A 1 26.66 -22.38 7.41
CA GLU A 1 26.98 -21.47 6.30
C GLU A 1 26.13 -20.22 6.46
N ILE A 2 26.71 -19.03 6.27
CA ILE A 2 26.01 -17.75 6.47
C ILE A 2 25.31 -17.39 5.16
N PRO A 3 23.99 -17.15 5.16
CA PRO A 3 23.28 -16.79 3.94
C PRO A 3 23.78 -15.44 3.39
N ILE A 4 23.78 -15.32 2.07
CA ILE A 4 24.23 -14.12 1.36
C ILE A 4 23.03 -13.43 0.71
N CYS A 5 22.97 -12.10 0.81
CA CYS A 5 21.93 -11.30 0.18
C CYS A 5 22.03 -11.41 -1.36
N PRO A 6 20.93 -11.72 -2.07
CA PRO A 6 20.92 -11.80 -3.53
C PRO A 6 21.06 -10.43 -4.22
N GLY A 7 20.83 -9.32 -3.50
CA GLY A 7 20.91 -7.98 -4.07
C GLY A 7 22.30 -7.33 -3.97
N CYS A 8 23.00 -7.52 -2.85
CA CYS A 8 24.27 -6.84 -2.57
C CYS A 8 25.42 -7.78 -2.15
N SER A 9 25.19 -9.09 -2.17
CA SER A 9 26.17 -10.12 -1.83
C SER A 9 26.84 -9.99 -0.45
N ARG A 10 26.20 -9.33 0.51
CA ARG A 10 26.63 -9.29 1.91
C ARG A 10 26.04 -10.41 2.73
N HIS A 11 26.71 -10.74 3.83
CA HIS A 11 26.18 -11.62 4.85
C HIS A 11 24.89 -11.06 5.43
N ILE A 12 23.92 -11.96 5.57
CA ILE A 12 22.63 -11.69 6.19
C ILE A 12 22.41 -12.74 7.29
N GLU A 13 21.59 -12.41 8.26
CA GLU A 13 21.14 -13.37 9.25
C GLU A 13 20.01 -14.25 8.71
N ALA A 14 19.69 -15.32 9.44
CA ALA A 14 18.31 -15.82 9.48
C ALA A 14 17.40 -14.68 10.00
N ASP A 15 16.14 -14.83 10.38
CA ASP A 15 15.35 -13.73 11.01
C ASP A 15 15.16 -12.34 10.30
N TRP A 16 16.07 -11.85 9.45
CA TRP A 16 16.02 -10.56 8.77
C TRP A 16 14.97 -10.60 7.66
N VAL A 17 14.10 -9.59 7.67
CA VAL A 17 13.04 -9.44 6.66
C VAL A 17 13.53 -8.64 5.45
N ALA A 18 14.42 -7.68 5.69
CA ALA A 18 15.04 -6.84 4.66
C ALA A 18 16.51 -6.59 5.00
N GLY A 19 17.34 -6.45 3.98
CA GLY A 19 18.75 -6.10 4.15
C GLY A 19 18.92 -4.62 4.53
N PRO A 20 19.75 -4.26 5.51
CA PRO A 20 19.93 -2.87 5.96
C PRO A 20 20.68 -1.98 4.95
N HIS A 21 21.43 -2.58 4.02
CA HIS A 21 22.25 -1.83 3.06
C HIS A 21 21.55 -1.59 1.73
N CYS A 22 20.79 -2.58 1.25
CA CYS A 22 20.18 -2.57 -0.08
C CYS A 22 18.64 -2.54 -0.04
N HIS A 23 18.04 -2.64 1.15
CA HIS A 23 16.60 -2.76 1.35
C HIS A 23 15.94 -3.92 0.57
N THR A 24 16.74 -4.87 0.06
CA THR A 24 16.23 -6.07 -0.61
C THR A 24 15.45 -6.90 0.40
N ARG A 25 14.24 -7.32 0.01
CA ARG A 25 13.42 -8.20 0.83
C ARG A 25 14.01 -9.61 0.84
N LEU A 26 14.30 -10.12 2.02
CA LEU A 26 14.97 -11.41 2.22
C LEU A 26 13.96 -12.50 2.61
N LYS A 27 12.95 -12.14 3.40
CA LYS A 27 11.95 -13.09 3.93
C LYS A 27 10.53 -12.58 3.77
N LYS A 28 9.60 -13.53 3.76
CA LYS A 28 8.16 -13.30 3.77
C LYS A 28 7.52 -14.02 4.96
N ARG A 29 6.39 -13.50 5.42
CA ARG A 29 5.56 -14.19 6.42
C ARG A 29 4.56 -15.09 5.70
N CYS A 30 4.35 -16.28 6.24
CA CYS A 30 3.25 -17.13 5.82
C CYS A 30 1.90 -16.46 6.16
N GLN A 31 0.94 -16.46 5.23
CA GLN A 31 -0.39 -15.90 5.47
C GLN A 31 -1.23 -16.74 6.44
N GLN A 32 -0.92 -18.03 6.58
CA GLN A 32 -1.68 -18.94 7.45
C GLN A 32 -1.14 -18.97 8.88
N CYS A 33 0.18 -19.13 9.06
CA CYS A 33 0.78 -19.27 10.40
C CYS A 33 1.60 -18.05 10.85
N GLY A 34 1.80 -17.04 10.01
CA GLY A 34 2.56 -15.83 10.34
C GLY A 34 4.09 -16.02 10.49
N ARG A 35 4.59 -17.25 10.42
CA ARG A 35 6.02 -17.56 10.55
C ARG A 35 6.83 -17.02 9.37
N LEU A 36 8.06 -16.63 9.67
CA LEU A 36 9.03 -16.16 8.67
C LEU A 36 9.57 -17.35 7.87
N MET A 37 9.55 -17.21 6.55
CA MET A 37 10.14 -18.15 5.59
C MET A 37 10.90 -17.38 4.51
N ASP A 38 11.78 -18.09 3.81
CA ASP A 38 12.57 -17.52 2.72
C ASP A 38 11.66 -17.03 1.57
N LEU A 39 12.09 -15.97 0.89
CA LEU A 39 11.37 -15.43 -0.26
C LEU A 39 11.33 -16.43 -1.43
N ALA A 40 12.39 -17.21 -1.62
CA ALA A 40 12.50 -18.20 -2.70
C ALA A 40 11.58 -19.43 -2.53
N TRP A 41 10.99 -19.61 -1.34
CA TRP A 41 10.19 -20.80 -1.05
C TRP A 41 8.73 -20.63 -1.49
N ASN A 42 8.23 -21.63 -2.21
CA ASN A 42 6.83 -21.67 -2.68
C ASN A 42 5.89 -22.37 -1.71
N LEU A 43 6.41 -23.02 -0.66
CA LEU A 43 5.65 -23.77 0.33
C LEU A 43 6.15 -23.44 1.74
N CYS A 44 5.24 -23.23 2.69
CA CYS A 44 5.61 -22.99 4.08
C CYS A 44 6.06 -24.31 4.74
N PRO A 45 7.25 -24.36 5.37
CA PRO A 45 7.77 -25.57 6.00
C PRO A 45 7.02 -25.94 7.30
N TYR A 46 6.28 -24.99 7.87
CA TYR A 46 5.64 -25.15 9.18
C TYR A 46 4.19 -25.61 9.07
N CYS A 47 3.46 -25.16 8.03
CA CYS A 47 2.03 -25.43 7.89
C CYS A 47 1.64 -25.92 6.48
N ALA A 48 2.62 -26.20 5.61
CA ALA A 48 2.41 -26.65 4.24
C ALA A 48 1.50 -25.74 3.39
N THR A 49 1.32 -24.47 3.78
CA THR A 49 0.54 -23.51 2.99
C THR A 49 1.39 -22.97 1.84
N PRO A 50 0.86 -22.91 0.59
CA PRO A 50 1.57 -22.32 -0.53
C PRO A 50 1.79 -20.82 -0.34
N ALA A 51 2.88 -20.30 -0.90
CA ALA A 51 3.22 -18.89 -0.80
C ALA A 51 2.21 -17.99 -1.56
N PRO A 52 1.86 -16.81 -1.03
CA PRO A 52 1.00 -15.87 -1.73
C PRO A 52 1.71 -15.30 -2.96
N GLY A 53 1.00 -15.20 -4.08
CA GLY A 53 1.52 -14.59 -5.32
C GLY A 53 2.17 -15.55 -6.31
N VAL A 54 2.14 -16.87 -6.06
CA VAL A 54 2.35 -17.83 -7.16
C VAL A 54 1.20 -17.60 -8.13
N ARG A 55 1.51 -17.00 -9.29
CA ARG A 55 0.55 -16.88 -10.39
C ARG A 55 0.05 -18.29 -10.66
N ARG A 56 -1.28 -18.50 -10.66
CA ARG A 56 -1.83 -19.68 -11.32
C ARG A 56 -1.53 -19.48 -12.81
N GLU A 57 -0.44 -20.06 -13.26
CA GLU A 57 -0.24 -20.34 -14.67
C GLU A 57 -1.45 -21.22 -15.06
N ASN A 58 -2.20 -20.83 -16.09
CA ASN A 58 -3.42 -21.48 -16.58
C ASN A 58 -4.80 -21.07 -15.99
N ILE A 59 -4.97 -19.86 -15.44
CA ILE A 59 -6.34 -19.31 -15.26
C ILE A 59 -6.95 -19.08 -16.66
N THR A 60 -8.09 -19.71 -16.94
CA THR A 60 -8.88 -19.48 -18.17
C THR A 60 -9.56 -18.11 -18.09
N MET A 61 -9.87 -17.49 -19.24
CA MET A 61 -10.56 -16.19 -19.26
C MET A 61 -11.87 -16.21 -18.46
N ASP A 62 -12.61 -17.32 -18.49
CA ASP A 62 -13.84 -17.53 -17.71
C ASP A 62 -13.60 -17.47 -16.19
N GLU A 63 -12.53 -18.09 -15.68
CA GLU A 63 -12.25 -18.15 -14.24
C GLU A 63 -11.76 -16.79 -13.68
N ALA A 64 -11.13 -15.97 -14.53
CA ALA A 64 -10.78 -14.60 -14.17
C ALA A 64 -12.02 -13.69 -14.01
N LEU A 65 -13.04 -13.86 -14.88
CA LEU A 65 -14.29 -13.09 -14.83
C LEU A 65 -15.16 -13.45 -13.63
N GLN A 66 -15.12 -14.71 -13.17
CA GLN A 66 -15.88 -15.20 -12.01
C GLN A 66 -15.37 -14.66 -10.66
N SER A 67 -14.13 -14.18 -10.60
CA SER A 67 -13.53 -13.62 -9.38
C SER A 67 -13.97 -12.17 -9.10
N LEU A 68 -14.69 -11.54 -10.03
CA LEU A 68 -15.33 -10.24 -9.80
C LEU A 68 -16.66 -10.47 -9.06
N PRO A 69 -16.83 -9.96 -7.83
CA PRO A 69 -18.09 -10.11 -7.11
C PRO A 69 -19.20 -9.44 -7.93
N SER A 70 -20.12 -10.24 -8.47
CA SER A 70 -21.24 -9.77 -9.31
C SER A 70 -22.47 -9.33 -8.52
N ASP A 71 -22.37 -9.23 -7.18
CA ASP A 71 -23.48 -8.84 -6.30
C ASP A 71 -23.43 -7.37 -5.86
N ALA A 72 -23.15 -6.45 -6.80
CA ALA A 72 -23.34 -5.01 -6.57
C ALA A 72 -24.64 -4.45 -7.14
N MET A 73 -25.48 -5.28 -7.80
CA MET A 73 -26.70 -4.79 -8.45
C MET A 73 -27.83 -5.84 -8.48
N ALA A 74 -28.49 -6.09 -7.35
CA ALA A 74 -29.88 -6.57 -7.30
C ALA A 74 -30.48 -6.44 -5.89
N GLY A 75 -31.09 -5.28 -5.60
CA GLY A 75 -31.90 -5.02 -4.41
C GLY A 75 -32.42 -3.58 -4.42
N GLU A 76 -33.66 -3.40 -4.88
CA GLU A 76 -34.35 -2.15 -5.26
C GLU A 76 -35.08 -1.47 -4.04
N PRO A 77 -35.86 -0.36 -4.17
CA PRO A 77 -35.67 0.94 -3.49
C PRO A 77 -36.69 1.33 -2.37
N ALA A 78 -36.53 2.56 -1.82
CA ALA A 78 -37.35 3.36 -0.85
C ALA A 78 -36.79 3.38 0.60
N GLU A 79 -36.55 4.51 1.28
CA GLU A 79 -37.30 5.77 1.39
C GLU A 79 -36.43 7.05 1.36
N THR A 80 -37.09 8.15 0.99
CA THR A 80 -36.58 9.51 0.79
C THR A 80 -36.59 10.38 2.05
N VAL A 81 -35.91 11.54 1.92
CA VAL A 81 -35.88 12.81 2.71
C VAL A 81 -34.78 12.89 3.77
N ALA A 82 -34.00 13.96 3.89
CA ALA A 82 -34.21 15.35 3.47
C ALA A 82 -32.89 16.03 3.07
N ALA A 83 -33.03 16.97 2.13
CA ALA A 83 -32.02 17.96 1.79
C ALA A 83 -31.65 18.82 3.00
N VAL A 84 -30.37 19.11 3.15
CA VAL A 84 -29.91 20.44 3.57
C VAL A 84 -28.83 20.89 2.59
N GLU A 85 -29.25 21.78 1.72
CA GLU A 85 -28.39 22.73 1.03
C GLU A 85 -27.98 23.75 2.11
N ASP A 86 -26.70 23.91 2.40
CA ASP A 86 -26.22 25.11 3.09
C ASP A 86 -24.86 25.50 2.51
N ASP A 87 -24.99 26.27 1.45
CA ASP A 87 -24.29 27.53 1.18
C ASP A 87 -22.81 27.64 1.55
N LEU A 88 -22.03 27.62 0.47
CA LEU A 88 -20.71 28.17 0.32
C LEU A 88 -20.64 29.61 0.89
N LYS A 89 -19.86 29.82 1.96
CA LYS A 89 -19.30 31.15 2.23
C LYS A 89 -17.78 31.13 2.21
N VAL A 90 -17.25 31.40 1.01
CA VAL A 90 -15.88 31.86 0.80
C VAL A 90 -15.87 33.33 1.19
N ASP A 91 -15.46 33.63 2.41
CA ASP A 91 -15.17 35.00 2.81
C ASP A 91 -13.78 35.37 2.27
N ALA A 92 -13.79 35.99 1.10
CA ALA A 92 -12.71 36.83 0.62
C ALA A 92 -12.80 38.17 1.36
N GLU A 93 -11.88 38.43 2.28
CA GLU A 93 -11.51 39.79 2.63
C GLU A 93 -9.99 39.92 2.50
N SER A 94 -9.62 40.38 1.32
CA SER A 94 -8.40 41.11 1.04
C SER A 94 -8.21 42.21 2.07
N ASN A 95 -7.14 42.13 2.85
CA ASN A 95 -6.59 43.31 3.50
C ASN A 95 -5.18 43.55 2.93
N ASP A 96 -5.17 44.52 2.05
CA ASP A 96 -4.08 45.36 1.60
C ASP A 96 -3.11 45.68 2.75
N ILE A 97 -1.90 45.14 2.67
CA ILE A 97 -0.77 45.68 3.43
C ILE A 97 -0.14 46.74 2.53
N ASP A 98 -0.48 47.97 2.88
CA ASP A 98 0.00 49.25 2.39
C ASP A 98 1.50 49.24 2.03
N GLU A 99 1.77 49.58 0.77
CA GLU A 99 3.10 49.82 0.24
C GLU A 99 3.46 51.32 0.41
N SER A 100 4.61 51.55 1.06
CA SER A 100 5.54 52.69 0.88
C SER A 100 5.25 54.04 1.58
N PRO A 101 6.23 54.98 1.65
CA PRO A 101 7.68 54.90 1.38
C PRO A 101 8.61 55.64 2.39
N ALA A 102 9.93 55.47 2.17
CA ALA A 102 11.06 56.40 2.42
C ALA A 102 11.36 56.88 3.86
N GLU A 103 12.61 56.68 4.33
CA GLU A 103 13.72 57.64 4.16
C GLU A 103 14.98 57.15 4.94
N SER A 104 16.13 57.33 4.28
CA SER A 104 17.51 57.49 4.75
C SER A 104 17.88 57.21 6.21
N THR A 105 19.00 56.52 6.45
CA THR A 105 20.20 57.11 7.10
C THR A 105 21.37 56.10 7.15
N GLU A 106 22.48 56.51 6.56
CA GLU A 106 23.85 55.97 6.72
C GLU A 106 24.31 55.99 8.18
N GLN A 107 25.07 54.96 8.57
CA GLN A 107 26.34 55.06 9.31
C GLN A 107 27.02 53.69 9.43
#